data_AF-A0A944UWH2-F1
#
_entry.id   AF-A0A944UWH2-F1
#
_cell.length_a   1.000
_cell.length_b   1.000
_cell.length_c   1.000
_cell.angle_alpha   90.00
_cell.angle_beta   90.00
_cell.angle_gamma   90.00
#
_symmetry.space_group_name_H-M   'P 1'
#
loop_
_entity.id
_entity.type
_entity.pdbx_description
1 polymer ?
#
loop_
_entity_poly.entity_id
_entity_poly.type
_entity_poly.pdbx_seq_one_letter_code
_entity_poly.pdbx_strand_id
1 'polypeptide(L)'
;MVHRKEVVERRTIYELKIAEARAHILEGLKKALDHIDEIIKTIKAADTKDNARTALIKQFAFTHIQAEAILEMKLNKLAGLERKKLEDELNEKLLIISDLKDILAKPERIVSIIIEELDEIKDKFGDERRTQVNAGKI
;
A
#
# COMPACT_ATOMS: atom_id res chain seq x y z
N MET A 1 -20.12 19.02 3.09
CA MET A 1 -19.47 18.02 3.99
C MET A 1 -19.72 16.58 3.55
N VAL A 2 -20.96 16.16 3.25
CA VAL A 2 -21.29 14.77 2.84
C VAL A 2 -20.42 14.28 1.67
N HIS A 3 -20.36 15.04 0.58
CA HIS A 3 -19.54 14.68 -0.59
C HIS A 3 -18.04 14.55 -0.27
N ARG A 4 -17.47 15.44 0.54
CA ARG A 4 -16.04 15.37 0.91
C ARG A 4 -15.74 14.12 1.75
N LYS A 5 -16.64 13.73 2.65
CA LYS A 5 -16.51 12.48 3.41
C LYS A 5 -16.44 11.27 2.49
N GLU A 6 -17.36 11.18 1.54
CA GLU A 6 -17.39 10.09 0.55
C GLU A 6 -16.11 10.04 -0.29
N VAL A 7 -15.62 11.21 -0.72
CA VAL A 7 -14.37 11.30 -1.52
C VAL A 7 -13.16 10.83 -0.70
N VAL A 8 -13.00 11.31 0.53
CA VAL A 8 -11.88 10.92 1.41
C VAL A 8 -11.95 9.42 1.73
N GLU A 9 -13.12 8.91 2.09
CA GLU A 9 -13.32 7.48 2.38
C GLU A 9 -12.94 6.61 1.17
N ARG A 10 -13.43 6.94 -0.03
CA ARG A 10 -13.08 6.21 -1.25
C ARG A 10 -11.59 6.27 -1.57
N ARG A 11 -10.96 7.43 -1.38
CA ARG A 11 -9.51 7.59 -1.55
C ARG A 11 -8.73 6.70 -0.58
N THR A 12 -9.09 6.72 0.70
CA THR A 12 -8.45 5.89 1.73
C THR A 12 -8.63 4.40 1.47
N ILE A 13 -9.81 3.95 1.02
CA ILE A 13 -10.05 2.56 0.61
C ILE A 13 -9.17 2.17 -0.59
N TYR A 14 -9.04 3.07 -1.56
CA TYR A 14 -8.20 2.83 -2.74
C TYR A 14 -6.71 2.70 -2.37
N GLU A 15 -6.21 3.62 -1.55
CA GLU A 15 -4.84 3.60 -1.03
C GLU A 15 -4.58 2.33 -0.21
N LEU A 16 -5.53 1.93 0.63
CA LEU A 16 -5.44 0.71 1.44
C LEU A 16 -5.31 -0.52 0.55
N LYS A 17 -6.13 -0.64 -0.48
CA LYS A 17 -6.09 -1.76 -1.42
C LYS A 17 -4.74 -1.86 -2.13
N ILE A 18 -4.15 -0.72 -2.52
CA ILE A 18 -2.83 -0.69 -3.15
C ILE A 18 -1.75 -1.12 -2.16
N ALA A 19 -1.79 -0.58 -0.95
CA ALA A 19 -0.81 -0.90 0.09
C ALA A 19 -0.86 -2.39 0.47
N GLU A 20 -2.06 -2.96 0.64
CA GLU A 20 -2.26 -4.39 0.92
C GLU A 20 -1.78 -5.27 -0.23
N ALA A 21 -2.09 -4.91 -1.49
CA ALA A 21 -1.61 -5.65 -2.64
C ALA A 21 -0.07 -5.65 -2.71
N ARG A 22 0.57 -4.52 -2.39
CA ARG A 22 2.04 -4.42 -2.35
C ARG A 22 2.64 -5.22 -1.19
N ALA A 23 2.07 -5.09 0.02
CA ALA A 23 2.50 -5.85 1.19
C ALA A 23 2.39 -7.36 0.96
N HIS A 24 1.30 -7.83 0.34
CA HIS A 24 1.10 -9.23 -0.02
C HIS A 24 2.25 -9.80 -0.87
N ILE A 25 2.75 -9.03 -1.84
CA ILE A 25 3.90 -9.44 -2.67
C ILE A 25 5.19 -9.44 -1.85
N LEU A 26 5.42 -8.40 -1.06
CA LEU A 26 6.61 -8.27 -0.22
C LEU A 26 6.69 -9.40 0.83
N GLU A 27 5.56 -9.81 1.42
CA GLU A 27 5.48 -10.96 2.33
C GLU A 27 5.89 -12.27 1.64
N GLY A 28 5.41 -12.47 0.41
CA GLY A 28 5.77 -13.64 -0.40
C GLY A 28 7.27 -13.67 -0.72
N LEU A 29 7.83 -12.54 -1.14
CA LEU A 29 9.24 -12.40 -1.44
C LEU A 29 10.12 -12.57 -0.18
N LYS A 30 9.73 -11.99 0.96
CA LYS A 30 10.42 -12.17 2.24
C LYS A 30 10.48 -13.65 2.62
N LYS A 31 9.33 -14.34 2.62
CA LYS A 31 9.25 -15.77 2.91
C LYS A 31 10.08 -16.61 1.92
N ALA A 32 10.10 -16.23 0.64
CA ALA A 32 10.93 -16.90 -0.36
C ALA A 32 12.43 -16.70 -0.09
N LEU A 33 12.85 -15.51 0.35
CA LEU A 33 14.25 -15.23 0.72
C LEU A 33 14.68 -15.98 1.99
N ASP A 34 13.76 -16.22 2.94
CA ASP A 34 14.02 -17.02 4.14
C ASP A 34 14.32 -18.49 3.81
N HIS A 35 13.77 -19.02 2.71
CA HIS A 35 13.91 -20.40 2.27
C HIS A 35 14.52 -20.52 0.88
N ILE A 36 15.44 -19.62 0.52
CA ILE A 36 15.87 -19.43 -0.87
C ILE A 36 16.44 -20.69 -1.52
N ASP A 37 17.19 -21.51 -0.78
CA ASP A 37 17.79 -22.73 -1.33
C ASP A 37 16.72 -23.74 -1.76
N GLU A 38 15.65 -23.88 -0.98
CA GLU A 38 14.51 -24.74 -1.30
C GLU A 38 13.70 -24.20 -2.47
N ILE A 39 13.53 -22.87 -2.54
CA ILE A 39 12.87 -22.19 -3.65
C ILE A 39 13.64 -22.41 -4.95
N ILE A 40 14.96 -22.20 -4.96
CA ILE A 40 15.81 -22.44 -6.13
C ILE A 40 15.76 -23.91 -6.54
N LYS A 41 15.84 -24.85 -5.59
CA LYS A 41 15.73 -26.29 -5.88
C LYS A 41 14.38 -26.62 -6.55
N THR A 42 13.29 -26.08 -6.04
CA THR A 42 11.94 -26.28 -6.58
C THR A 42 11.82 -25.72 -8.00
N ILE A 43 12.35 -24.52 -8.24
CA ILE A 43 12.35 -23.89 -9.57
C ILE A 43 13.20 -24.68 -10.56
N LYS A 44 14.41 -25.12 -10.16
CA LYS A 44 15.31 -25.90 -11.03
C LYS A 44 14.80 -27.30 -11.36
N ALA A 45 13.94 -27.87 -10.50
CA ALA A 45 13.32 -29.18 -10.74
C ALA A 45 12.12 -29.12 -11.70
N ALA A 46 11.60 -27.92 -12.00
CA ALA A 46 10.46 -27.75 -12.87
C ALA A 46 10.87 -27.55 -14.34
N ASP A 47 10.19 -28.23 -15.25
CA ASP A 47 10.49 -28.15 -16.70
C ASP A 47 10.06 -26.82 -17.35
N THR A 48 9.07 -26.14 -16.77
CA THR A 48 8.49 -24.90 -17.32
C THR A 48 8.21 -23.88 -16.23
N LYS A 49 8.08 -22.60 -16.62
CA LYS A 49 7.69 -21.51 -15.71
C LYS A 49 6.36 -21.80 -15.01
N ASP A 50 5.38 -22.34 -15.72
CA ASP A 50 4.06 -22.67 -15.16
C ASP A 50 4.13 -23.84 -14.17
N ASN A 51 4.96 -24.85 -14.44
CA ASN A 51 5.21 -25.95 -13.51
C ASN A 51 5.88 -25.43 -12.23
N ALA A 52 6.89 -24.56 -12.36
CA ALA A 52 7.56 -23.93 -11.22
C ALA A 52 6.58 -23.12 -10.36
N ARG A 53 5.74 -22.29 -11.01
CA ARG A 53 4.70 -21.50 -10.31
C ARG A 53 3.75 -22.40 -9.53
N THR A 54 3.26 -23.46 -10.17
CA THR A 54 2.33 -24.41 -9.56
C THR A 54 2.98 -25.13 -8.38
N ALA A 55 4.26 -25.50 -8.47
CA ALA A 55 5.01 -26.10 -7.37
C ALA A 55 5.17 -25.13 -6.19
N LEU A 56 5.53 -23.87 -6.45
CA LEU A 56 5.64 -22.82 -5.42
C LEU A 56 4.32 -22.61 -4.68
N ILE A 57 3.20 -22.56 -5.41
CA ILE A 57 1.85 -22.44 -4.83
C ILE A 57 1.54 -23.65 -3.94
N LYS A 58 1.78 -24.87 -4.42
CA LYS A 58 1.42 -26.10 -3.70
C LYS A 58 2.31 -26.38 -2.48
N GLN A 59 3.61 -26.17 -2.59
CA GLN A 59 4.57 -26.56 -1.55
C GLN A 59 4.74 -25.49 -0.46
N PHE A 60 4.68 -24.21 -0.84
CA PHE A 60 4.94 -23.10 0.08
C PHE A 60 3.70 -22.26 0.38
N ALA A 61 2.53 -22.66 -0.14
CA ALA A 61 1.24 -21.97 0.01
C ALA A 61 1.27 -20.50 -0.47
N PHE A 62 2.10 -20.20 -1.48
CA PHE A 62 2.09 -18.88 -2.11
C PHE A 62 0.82 -18.67 -2.93
N THR A 63 0.35 -17.44 -3.03
CA THR A 63 -0.68 -17.10 -4.03
C THR A 63 -0.09 -17.04 -5.42
N HIS A 64 -0.94 -17.06 -6.44
CA HIS A 64 -0.51 -16.97 -7.83
C HIS A 64 0.38 -15.75 -8.10
N ILE A 65 0.02 -14.58 -7.58
CA ILE A 65 0.75 -13.33 -7.80
C ILE A 65 2.09 -13.33 -7.04
N GLN A 66 2.15 -13.91 -5.84
CA GLN A 66 3.41 -14.08 -5.11
C GLN A 66 4.35 -15.02 -5.85
N ALA A 67 3.86 -16.18 -6.30
CA ALA A 67 4.67 -17.15 -7.04
C ALA A 67 5.22 -16.55 -8.34
N GLU A 68 4.42 -15.76 -9.06
CA GLU A 68 4.88 -15.04 -10.25
C GLU A 68 5.99 -14.02 -9.89
N ALA A 69 5.78 -13.21 -8.84
CA ALA A 69 6.79 -12.25 -8.39
C ALA A 69 8.11 -12.91 -7.94
N ILE A 70 8.05 -14.09 -7.32
CA ILE A 70 9.22 -14.88 -6.94
C ILE A 70 9.98 -15.36 -8.18
N LEU A 71 9.28 -15.84 -9.21
CA LEU A 71 9.90 -16.28 -10.47
C LEU A 71 10.54 -15.12 -11.25
N GLU A 72 10.01 -13.91 -11.10
CA GLU A 72 10.55 -12.69 -11.73
C GLU A 72 11.66 -12.02 -10.91
N MET A 73 11.96 -12.53 -9.73
CA MET A 73 13.00 -11.98 -8.87
C MET A 73 14.39 -12.11 -9.51
N LYS A 74 15.15 -11.03 -9.48
CA LYS A 74 16.55 -11.01 -9.95
C LYS A 74 17.50 -11.52 -8.86
N LEU A 75 18.54 -12.26 -9.25
CA LEU A 75 19.52 -12.84 -8.32
C LEU A 75 20.21 -11.80 -7.42
N ASN A 76 20.34 -10.54 -7.85
CA ASN A 76 20.91 -9.48 -7.01
C ASN A 76 20.08 -9.16 -5.76
N LYS A 77 18.78 -9.51 -5.75
CA LYS A 77 17.90 -9.35 -4.57
C LYS A 77 18.28 -10.24 -3.38
N LEU A 78 19.14 -11.23 -3.62
CA LEU A 78 19.71 -12.09 -2.58
C LEU A 78 20.77 -11.39 -1.72
N ALA A 79 21.31 -10.26 -2.18
CA ALA A 79 22.28 -9.50 -1.41
C ALA A 79 21.63 -8.96 -0.12
N GLY A 80 22.36 -9.02 1.01
CA GLY A 80 21.81 -8.64 2.32
C GLY A 80 21.22 -7.23 2.39
N LEU A 81 21.82 -6.26 1.68
CA LEU A 81 21.28 -4.90 1.59
C LEU A 81 19.95 -4.84 0.84
N GLU A 82 19.81 -5.61 -0.25
CA GLU A 82 18.57 -5.65 -1.03
C GLU A 82 17.45 -6.36 -0.27
N ARG A 83 17.79 -7.42 0.46
CA ARG A 83 16.87 -8.07 1.40
C ARG A 83 16.40 -7.11 2.49
N LYS A 84 17.33 -6.36 3.11
CA LYS A 84 16.97 -5.37 4.13
C LYS A 84 16.03 -4.30 3.58
N LYS A 85 16.30 -3.76 2.39
CA LYS A 85 15.39 -2.79 1.74
C LYS A 85 13.98 -3.35 1.54
N LEU A 86 13.86 -4.63 1.20
CA LEU A 86 12.56 -5.29 1.05
C LEU A 86 11.83 -5.41 2.39
N GLU A 87 12.54 -5.80 3.44
CA GLU A 87 11.99 -5.86 4.80
C GLU A 87 11.58 -4.47 5.31
N ASP A 88 12.40 -3.45 5.07
CA ASP A 88 12.11 -2.05 5.40
C ASP A 88 10.86 -1.55 4.63
N GLU A 89 10.76 -1.85 3.33
CA GLU A 89 9.59 -1.51 2.51
C GLU A 89 8.32 -2.21 3.03
N LEU A 90 8.41 -3.50 3.39
CA LEU A 90 7.29 -4.23 3.96
C LEU A 90 6.81 -3.59 5.27
N ASN A 91 7.74 -3.25 6.16
CA ASN A 91 7.41 -2.61 7.43
C ASN A 91 6.73 -1.25 7.23
N GLU A 92 7.22 -0.45 6.27
CA GLU A 92 6.60 0.82 5.89
C GLU A 92 5.15 0.59 5.40
N LYS A 93 4.93 -0.39 4.51
CA LYS A 93 3.57 -0.69 4.02
C LYS A 93 2.65 -1.18 5.13
N LEU A 94 3.12 -1.97 6.08
CA LEU A 94 2.32 -2.42 7.22
C LEU A 94 1.90 -1.24 8.12
N LEU A 95 2.79 -0.26 8.35
CA LEU A 95 2.45 0.96 9.09
C LEU A 95 1.38 1.78 8.36
N ILE A 96 1.54 1.96 7.05
CA ILE A 96 0.55 2.67 6.21
C ILE A 96 -0.80 1.95 6.24
N ILE A 97 -0.83 0.63 6.07
CA ILE A 97 -2.05 -0.19 6.14
C ILE A 97 -2.73 -0.01 7.49
N SER A 98 -1.96 -0.04 8.59
CA SER A 98 -2.49 0.16 9.94
C SER A 98 -3.13 1.54 10.09
N ASP A 99 -2.48 2.60 9.60
CA ASP A 99 -3.01 3.95 9.68
C ASP A 99 -4.28 4.13 8.85
N LEU A 100 -4.29 3.64 7.60
CA LEU A 100 -5.43 3.69 6.71
C LEU A 100 -6.64 2.92 7.28
N LYS A 101 -6.40 1.75 7.90
CA LYS A 101 -7.46 1.01 8.60
C LYS A 101 -8.01 1.79 9.78
N ASP A 102 -7.15 2.48 10.54
CA ASP A 102 -7.58 3.32 11.66
C ASP A 102 -8.39 4.53 11.19
N ILE A 103 -8.02 5.16 10.06
CA ILE A 103 -8.80 6.23 9.42
C ILE A 103 -10.21 5.74 9.04
N LEU A 104 -10.31 4.58 8.40
CA LEU A 104 -11.60 4.02 8.00
C LEU A 104 -12.45 3.56 9.20
N ALA A 105 -11.82 3.14 10.29
CA ALA A 105 -12.51 2.72 11.51
C ALA A 105 -13.04 3.90 12.34
N LYS A 106 -12.41 5.08 12.24
CA LYS A 106 -12.73 6.27 13.06
C LYS A 106 -13.23 7.43 12.18
N PRO A 107 -14.56 7.67 12.12
CA PRO A 107 -15.14 8.78 11.35
C PRO A 107 -14.59 10.16 11.73
N GLU A 108 -14.14 10.34 12.97
CA GLU A 108 -13.50 11.56 13.46
C GLU A 108 -12.21 11.88 12.70
N ARG A 109 -11.39 10.86 12.39
CA ARG A 109 -10.15 11.04 11.62
C ARG A 109 -10.43 11.53 10.21
N ILE A 110 -11.47 11.00 9.56
CA ILE A 110 -11.91 11.47 8.24
C ILE A 110 -12.30 12.96 8.31
N VAL A 111 -12.99 13.38 9.37
CA VAL A 111 -13.35 14.79 9.57
C VAL A 111 -12.11 15.65 9.77
N SER A 112 -11.14 15.24 10.58
CA SER A 112 -9.88 15.96 10.78
C SER A 112 -9.13 16.13 9.46
N ILE A 113 -8.99 15.06 8.66
CA ILE A 113 -8.34 15.12 7.34
C ILE A 113 -9.04 16.12 6.42
N ILE A 114 -10.39 16.14 6.40
CA ILE A 114 -11.14 17.09 5.59
C ILE A 114 -10.89 18.54 6.02
N ILE A 115 -10.76 18.79 7.32
CA ILE A 115 -10.47 20.14 7.85
C ILE A 115 -9.07 20.56 7.44
N GLU A 116 -8.07 19.71 7.66
CA GLU A 116 -6.68 19.97 7.27
C GLU A 116 -6.56 20.26 5.76
N GLU A 117 -7.22 19.47 4.91
CA GLU A 117 -7.24 19.73 3.47
C GLU A 117 -7.94 21.03 3.08
N LEU A 118 -9.01 21.41 3.79
CA LEU A 118 -9.72 22.66 3.55
C LEU A 118 -8.89 23.86 3.96
N ASP A 119 -8.18 23.77 5.10
CA ASP A 119 -7.28 24.79 5.58
C ASP A 119 -6.08 24.95 4.63
N GLU A 120 -5.50 23.85 4.14
CA GLU A 120 -4.46 23.93 3.11
C GLU A 120 -4.93 24.63 1.82
N ILE A 121 -6.16 24.34 1.36
CA ILE A 121 -6.73 25.00 0.17
C ILE A 121 -6.94 26.50 0.44
N LYS A 122 -7.46 26.84 1.63
CA LYS A 122 -7.66 28.22 2.04
C LYS A 122 -6.33 28.98 2.12
N ASP A 123 -5.28 28.36 2.65
CA ASP A 123 -3.96 28.99 2.76
C ASP A 123 -3.29 29.17 1.40
N LYS A 124 -3.51 28.22 0.47
CA LYS A 124 -2.94 28.27 -0.90
C LYS A 124 -3.69 29.24 -1.83
N PHE A 125 -5.01 29.39 -1.65
CA PHE A 125 -5.86 30.07 -2.64
C PHE A 125 -6.80 31.15 -2.06
N GLY A 126 -6.79 31.38 -0.75
CA GLY A 126 -7.63 32.37 -0.11
C GLY A 126 -7.24 33.79 -0.48
N ASP A 127 -8.21 34.63 -0.78
CA ASP A 127 -8.02 36.07 -1.01
C ASP A 127 -8.86 36.93 -0.06
N GLU A 128 -8.47 38.19 0.07
CA GLU A 128 -9.23 39.16 0.85
C GLU A 128 -10.59 39.43 0.20
N ARG A 129 -11.60 39.70 1.04
CA ARG A 129 -12.94 40.00 0.57
C ARG A 129 -12.94 41.32 -0.21
N ARG A 130 -13.33 41.25 -1.49
CA ARG A 130 -13.42 42.43 -2.37
C ARG A 130 -14.66 43.30 -2.14
N THR A 131 -15.76 42.70 -1.68
CA THR A 131 -17.04 43.39 -1.46
C THR A 131 -17.18 43.84 -0.02
N GLN A 132 -17.25 45.16 0.22
CA GLN A 132 -17.52 45.72 1.54
C GLN A 132 -18.97 45.47 1.97
N VAL A 133 -19.19 45.08 3.23
CA VAL A 133 -20.53 44.89 3.82
C VAL A 133 -20.84 46.04 4.76
N ASN A 134 -21.81 46.87 4.39
CA ASN A 134 -22.32 47.94 5.25
C ASN A 134 -23.55 47.44 6.01
N ALA A 135 -23.59 47.64 7.34
CA ALA A 135 -24.76 47.30 8.14
C ALA A 135 -25.93 48.20 7.76
N GLY A 136 -26.97 47.62 7.14
CA GLY A 136 -28.23 48.33 6.88
C GLY A 136 -28.98 48.58 8.19
N LYS A 137 -29.54 49.78 8.36
CA LYS A 137 -30.57 50.01 9.38
C LYS A 137 -31.83 49.27 8.95
N ILE A 138 -32.28 48.34 9.79
CA ILE A 138 -33.61 47.71 9.71
C ILE A 138 -34.66 48.75 10.08
#